data_AF-A0AA46BLP9-F1
#
_entry.id   AF-A0AA46BLP9-F1
#
_cell.length_a   1.000
_cell.length_b   1.000
_cell.length_c   1.000
_cell.angle_alpha   90.00
_cell.angle_beta   90.00
_cell.angle_gamma   90.00
#
_symmetry.space_group_name_H-M   'P 1'
#
loop_
_entity.id
_entity.type
_entity.pdbx_description
1 polymer ?
#
loop_
_entity_poly.entity_id
_entity_poly.type
_entity_poly.pdbx_seq_one_letter_code
_entity_poly.pdbx_strand_id
1 'polypeptide(L)'
;MAQQLDSDGTGSPLATAVRHWKLLVAATLVGGVAGGAVGAVMPGEYTAETRLAVAAGSDNAYAIAGFPVAARDLASNYARFVTNGASDGSWSQPGVSKITATPIPESGVIRVSATSRDEKAAMQGAEAVAKKLLSTVDAAMSTQKPQAALQEYRKLAPQVSKAWAQVSVAESTFGKKPNAENAQALAQARAVLAEAQLIQNAQGDKYRQRVAEPSPVSQLQVIAAPSSLGTNSSSKVAFGAAAGAGVGLIVAFGVVAVRDLRGVRSRRSGRHEGDGLGSTGEGDVQVDGR
;
A
#
# COMPACT_ATOMS: atom_id res chain seq x y z
N MET A 1 0.84 -57.42 -18.40
CA MET A 1 -0.02 -56.25 -18.74
C MET A 1 0.85 -55.01 -18.75
N ALA A 2 1.49 -54.71 -19.88
CA ALA A 2 2.20 -53.46 -20.12
C ALA A 2 1.66 -52.93 -21.45
N GLN A 3 0.87 -51.87 -21.41
CA GLN A 3 0.32 -51.24 -22.61
C GLN A 3 1.45 -50.51 -23.33
N GLN A 4 1.86 -51.10 -24.44
CA GLN A 4 2.70 -50.52 -25.47
C GLN A 4 1.85 -49.46 -26.19
N LEU A 5 1.97 -48.20 -25.75
CA LEU A 5 1.46 -47.05 -26.48
C LEU A 5 2.40 -46.84 -27.68
N ASP A 6 2.11 -47.55 -28.78
CA ASP A 6 2.62 -47.20 -30.10
C ASP A 6 2.10 -45.80 -30.43
N SER A 7 2.94 -44.80 -30.22
CA SER A 7 2.77 -43.43 -30.70
C SER A 7 3.07 -43.39 -32.19
N ASP A 8 2.24 -44.08 -32.99
CA ASP A 8 2.32 -44.03 -34.44
C ASP A 8 1.74 -42.72 -34.97
N GLY A 9 2.62 -41.86 -35.48
CA GLY A 9 2.26 -40.91 -36.55
C GLY A 9 2.24 -39.41 -36.21
N THR A 10 2.43 -38.99 -34.97
CA THR A 10 2.61 -37.56 -34.66
C THR A 10 4.10 -37.25 -34.54
N GLY A 11 4.65 -36.64 -35.61
CA GLY A 11 6.04 -36.16 -35.62
C GLY A 11 6.35 -35.39 -34.34
N SER A 12 7.44 -35.77 -33.66
CA SER A 12 7.82 -35.18 -32.37
C SER A 12 7.82 -33.65 -32.48
N PRO A 13 7.13 -32.92 -31.58
CA PRO A 13 7.05 -31.45 -31.63
C PRO A 13 8.44 -30.80 -31.58
N LEU A 14 9.43 -31.50 -31.01
CA LEU A 14 10.83 -31.08 -31.01
C LEU A 14 11.48 -31.18 -32.40
N ALA A 15 11.15 -32.20 -33.20
CA ALA A 15 11.70 -32.37 -34.55
C ALA A 15 11.19 -31.27 -35.50
N THR A 16 9.91 -30.90 -35.38
CA THR A 16 9.32 -29.78 -36.11
C THR A 16 9.94 -28.43 -35.71
N ALA A 17 10.24 -28.23 -34.42
CA ALA A 17 10.92 -27.02 -33.95
C ALA A 17 12.34 -26.87 -34.52
N VAL A 18 13.12 -27.97 -34.59
CA VAL A 18 14.46 -27.96 -35.18
C VAL A 18 14.42 -27.64 -36.68
N ARG A 19 13.43 -28.15 -37.41
CA ARG A 19 13.29 -27.90 -38.86
C ARG A 19 12.97 -26.44 -39.19
N HIS A 20 12.22 -25.76 -38.32
CA HIS A 20 11.77 -24.38 -38.52
C HIS A 20 12.42 -23.37 -37.56
N TRP A 21 13.61 -23.68 -37.04
CA TRP A 21 14.28 -22.87 -36.02
C TRP A 21 14.47 -21.40 -36.43
N LYS A 22 14.76 -21.12 -37.71
CA LYS A 22 14.90 -19.74 -38.23
C LYS A 22 13.62 -18.91 -38.07
N LEU A 23 12.45 -19.51 -38.31
CA LEU A 23 11.15 -18.85 -38.14
C LEU A 23 10.85 -18.59 -36.67
N LEU A 24 11.14 -19.55 -35.79
CA LEU A 24 10.98 -19.39 -34.34
C LEU A 24 11.86 -18.25 -33.83
N VAL A 25 13.14 -18.22 -34.21
CA VAL A 25 14.09 -17.16 -33.82
C VAL A 25 13.64 -15.80 -34.38
N ALA A 26 13.30 -15.72 -35.67
CA ALA A 26 12.87 -14.46 -36.28
C ALA A 26 11.61 -13.89 -35.63
N ALA A 27 10.59 -14.72 -35.39
CA ALA A 27 9.35 -14.30 -34.76
C ALA A 27 9.55 -13.91 -33.29
N THR A 28 10.42 -14.63 -32.55
CA THR A 28 10.79 -14.29 -31.18
C THR A 28 11.52 -12.94 -31.13
N LEU A 29 12.45 -12.70 -32.04
CA LEU A 29 13.17 -11.43 -32.14
C LEU A 29 12.23 -10.27 -32.53
N VAL A 30 11.38 -10.45 -33.54
CA VAL A 30 10.40 -9.43 -33.94
C VAL A 30 9.42 -9.15 -32.80
N GLY A 31 8.92 -10.19 -32.14
CA GLY A 31 8.07 -10.07 -30.97
C GLY A 31 8.78 -9.30 -29.84
N GLY A 32 10.05 -9.61 -29.59
CA GLY A 32 10.87 -8.92 -28.59
C GLY A 32 11.10 -7.45 -28.91
N VAL A 33 11.44 -7.11 -30.15
CA VAL A 33 11.60 -5.72 -30.60
C VAL A 33 10.29 -4.95 -30.52
N ALA A 34 9.18 -5.53 -30.98
CA ALA A 34 7.86 -4.92 -30.92
C ALA A 34 7.42 -4.68 -29.46
N GLY A 35 7.60 -5.67 -28.59
CA GLY A 35 7.30 -5.55 -27.16
C GLY A 35 8.18 -4.52 -26.46
N GLY A 36 9.46 -4.46 -26.79
CA GLY A 36 10.39 -3.44 -26.29
C GLY A 36 10.00 -2.02 -26.74
N ALA A 37 9.60 -1.86 -28.01
CA ALA A 37 9.12 -0.58 -28.53
C ALA A 37 7.84 -0.11 -27.83
N VAL A 38 6.88 -1.00 -27.59
CA VAL A 38 5.68 -0.68 -26.79
C VAL A 38 6.07 -0.26 -25.37
N GLY A 39 7.00 -0.99 -24.74
CA GLY A 39 7.53 -0.65 -23.42
C GLY A 39 8.22 0.72 -23.37
N ALA A 40 8.87 1.14 -24.46
CA ALA A 40 9.55 2.42 -24.57
C ALA A 40 8.59 3.61 -24.75
N VAL A 41 7.40 3.39 -25.34
CA VAL A 41 6.38 4.43 -25.54
C VAL A 41 5.47 4.57 -24.30
N MET A 42 5.40 3.55 -23.43
CA MET A 42 4.64 3.66 -22.19
C MET A 42 5.28 4.69 -21.24
N PRO A 43 4.48 5.62 -20.68
CA PRO A 43 5.01 6.62 -19.76
C PRO A 43 5.67 5.95 -18.55
N GLY A 44 6.90 6.39 -18.27
CA GLY A 44 7.63 6.04 -17.07
C GLY A 44 6.90 6.56 -15.83
N GLU A 45 7.13 5.89 -14.72
CA GLU A 45 6.76 6.42 -13.41
C GLU A 45 8.03 6.74 -12.63
N TYR A 46 8.03 7.92 -12.04
CA TYR A 46 9.03 8.43 -11.13
C TYR A 46 8.55 8.16 -9.71
N THR A 47 9.45 7.65 -8.88
CA THR A 47 9.18 7.51 -7.45
C THR A 47 10.15 8.39 -6.68
N ALA A 48 9.62 9.30 -5.88
CA ALA A 48 10.41 10.07 -4.94
C ALA A 48 10.26 9.48 -3.53
N GLU A 49 11.32 9.52 -2.75
CA GLU A 49 11.27 9.19 -1.33
C GLU A 49 11.71 10.36 -0.45
N THR A 50 11.13 10.43 0.74
CA THR A 50 11.62 11.25 1.84
C THR A 50 11.68 10.41 3.11
N ARG A 51 12.59 10.76 4.02
CA ARG A 51 12.79 10.00 5.26
C ARG A 51 12.55 10.88 6.48
N LEU A 52 11.72 10.36 7.37
CA LEU A 52 11.35 10.98 8.64
C LEU A 52 11.89 10.13 9.78
N ALA A 53 12.66 10.69 10.70
CA ALA A 53 13.06 10.02 11.93
C ALA A 53 12.10 10.38 13.06
N VAL A 54 11.79 9.39 13.88
CA VAL A 54 11.24 9.57 15.23
C VAL A 54 12.41 9.95 16.12
N ALA A 55 12.57 11.24 16.36
CA ALA A 55 13.63 11.81 17.18
C ALA A 55 13.11 12.04 18.60
N ALA A 56 14.02 11.97 19.57
CA ALA A 56 13.73 12.38 20.92
C ALA A 56 13.56 13.91 20.95
N GLY A 57 12.49 14.42 21.58
CA GLY A 57 12.24 15.87 21.69
C GLY A 57 13.23 16.61 22.59
N SER A 58 14.13 15.91 23.27
CA SER A 58 15.24 16.46 24.05
C SER A 58 16.47 15.56 23.96
N ASP A 59 17.66 16.15 24.04
CA ASP A 59 18.94 15.41 23.94
C ASP A 59 19.06 14.32 25.03
N ASN A 60 18.47 14.56 26.20
CA ASN A 60 18.46 13.61 27.31
C ASN A 60 17.55 12.39 27.08
N ALA A 61 16.57 12.47 26.17
CA ALA A 61 15.64 11.37 25.97
C ALA A 61 16.24 10.20 25.17
N TYR A 62 17.35 10.41 24.46
CA TYR A 62 18.13 9.30 23.88
C TYR A 62 18.81 8.40 24.94
N ALA A 63 19.00 8.91 26.16
CA ALA A 63 19.59 8.15 27.26
C ALA A 63 18.59 7.25 27.99
N ILE A 64 17.29 7.34 27.67
CA ILE A 64 16.25 6.53 28.30
C ILE A 64 16.29 5.11 27.74
N ALA A 65 16.50 4.12 28.62
CA ALA A 65 16.46 2.71 28.25
C ALA A 65 15.11 2.37 27.59
N GLY A 66 15.15 1.75 26.40
CA GLY A 66 13.96 1.37 25.64
C GLY A 66 13.50 2.38 24.58
N PHE A 67 14.08 3.58 24.51
CA PHE A 67 13.74 4.56 23.47
C PHE A 67 13.87 4.00 22.03
N PRO A 68 14.92 3.25 21.65
CA PRO A 68 15.03 2.71 20.30
C PRO A 68 13.88 1.77 19.91
N VAL A 69 13.36 0.99 20.86
CA VAL A 69 12.21 0.09 20.64
C VAL A 69 10.94 0.90 20.44
N ALA A 70 10.67 1.86 21.32
CA ALA A 70 9.51 2.75 21.20
C ALA A 70 9.54 3.56 19.90
N ALA A 71 10.71 4.06 19.49
CA ALA A 71 10.88 4.80 18.24
C ALA A 71 10.56 3.95 17.00
N ARG A 72 10.95 2.65 17.00
CA ARG A 72 10.60 1.69 15.93
C ARG A 72 9.10 1.42 15.88
N ASP A 73 8.46 1.23 17.03
CA ASP A 73 7.02 0.99 17.12
C ASP A 73 6.23 2.21 16.64
N LEU A 74 6.65 3.42 17.03
CA LEU A 74 6.08 4.67 16.54
C LEU A 74 6.25 4.81 15.03
N ALA A 75 7.45 4.54 14.48
CA ALA A 75 7.69 4.58 13.04
C ALA A 75 6.77 3.61 12.28
N SER A 76 6.59 2.39 12.79
CA SER A 76 5.67 1.39 12.22
C SER A 76 4.21 1.87 12.24
N ASN A 77 3.76 2.44 13.36
CA ASN A 77 2.41 2.97 13.51
C ASN A 77 2.15 4.16 12.58
N TYR A 78 3.10 5.09 12.47
CA TYR A 78 2.99 6.21 11.55
C TYR A 78 3.03 5.78 10.08
N ALA A 79 3.83 4.78 9.72
CA ALA A 79 3.83 4.21 8.37
C ALA A 79 2.48 3.58 8.01
N ARG A 80 1.88 2.83 8.94
CA ARG A 80 0.51 2.30 8.77
C ARG A 80 -0.52 3.41 8.65
N PHE A 81 -0.43 4.44 9.48
CA PHE A 81 -1.34 5.58 9.45
C PHE A 81 -1.34 6.28 8.09
N VAL A 82 -0.16 6.58 7.53
CA VAL A 82 -0.03 7.17 6.19
C VAL A 82 -0.54 6.21 5.12
N THR A 83 -0.24 4.92 5.20
CA THR A 83 -0.66 3.92 4.20
C THR A 83 -2.18 3.73 4.18
N ASN A 84 -2.81 3.66 5.34
CA ASN A 84 -4.26 3.58 5.46
C ASN A 84 -4.92 4.84 4.92
N GLY A 85 -4.38 6.01 5.27
CA GLY A 85 -4.87 7.29 4.77
C GLY A 85 -4.61 7.52 3.27
N ALA A 86 -3.59 6.89 2.69
CA ALA A 86 -3.42 6.87 1.24
C ALA A 86 -4.48 5.99 0.57
N SER A 87 -4.84 4.87 1.20
CA SER A 87 -5.84 3.91 0.69
C SER A 87 -7.26 4.45 0.73
N ASP A 88 -7.60 5.25 1.75
CA ASP A 88 -8.90 5.94 1.86
C ASP A 88 -8.97 7.28 1.11
N GLY A 89 -7.86 7.70 0.49
CA GLY A 89 -7.75 8.93 -0.30
C GLY A 89 -7.52 10.20 0.52
N SER A 90 -7.55 10.15 1.86
CA SER A 90 -7.32 11.32 2.71
C SER A 90 -5.91 11.90 2.60
N TRP A 91 -4.95 11.15 2.04
CA TRP A 91 -3.58 11.59 1.78
C TRP A 91 -3.26 11.80 0.30
N SER A 92 -4.25 11.68 -0.59
CA SER A 92 -4.06 11.90 -2.02
C SER A 92 -3.41 13.26 -2.31
N GLN A 93 -2.52 13.28 -3.30
CA GLN A 93 -1.81 14.47 -3.75
C GLN A 93 -2.05 14.67 -5.25
N PRO A 94 -2.21 15.90 -5.73
CA PRO A 94 -2.39 16.17 -7.17
C PRO A 94 -1.25 15.59 -8.00
N GLY A 95 -1.60 14.85 -9.05
CA GLY A 95 -0.61 14.25 -9.97
C GLY A 95 0.13 13.03 -9.40
N VAL A 96 -0.14 12.59 -8.17
CA VAL A 96 0.50 11.41 -7.56
C VAL A 96 -0.43 10.20 -7.70
N SER A 97 0.06 9.13 -8.32
CA SER A 97 -0.71 7.90 -8.55
C SER A 97 -0.69 6.95 -7.35
N LYS A 98 0.38 6.97 -6.56
CA LYS A 98 0.55 6.07 -5.42
C LYS A 98 1.35 6.73 -4.31
N ILE A 99 0.90 6.53 -3.07
CA ILE A 99 1.59 6.96 -1.86
C ILE A 99 1.75 5.72 -0.97
N THR A 100 2.94 5.52 -0.45
CA THR A 100 3.23 4.43 0.49
C THR A 100 4.15 4.92 1.58
N ALA A 101 3.96 4.43 2.80
CA ALA A 101 4.92 4.65 3.88
C ALA A 101 5.35 3.30 4.46
N THR A 102 6.64 3.13 4.68
CA THR A 102 7.22 1.90 5.24
C THR A 102 8.20 2.25 6.35
N PRO A 103 8.19 1.55 7.49
CA PRO A 103 9.25 1.70 8.47
C PRO A 103 10.54 1.11 7.91
N ILE A 104 11.68 1.74 8.19
CA ILE A 104 12.99 1.15 7.92
C ILE A 104 13.29 0.19 9.07
N PRO A 105 13.50 -1.12 8.81
CA PRO A 105 13.72 -2.12 9.84
C PRO A 105 14.82 -1.74 10.83
N GLU A 106 14.64 -2.14 12.10
CA GLU A 106 15.59 -1.88 13.18
C GLU A 106 15.91 -0.39 13.43
N SER A 107 15.10 0.54 12.93
CA SER A 107 15.29 1.99 13.09
C SER A 107 13.99 2.73 13.41
N GLY A 108 14.10 3.89 14.05
CA GLY A 108 12.98 4.83 14.21
C GLY A 108 12.69 5.66 12.96
N VAL A 109 13.03 5.19 11.76
CA VAL A 109 12.89 5.96 10.52
C VAL A 109 11.73 5.43 9.67
N ILE A 110 10.97 6.36 9.10
CA ILE A 110 9.88 6.12 8.17
C ILE A 110 10.34 6.57 6.79
N ARG A 111 10.22 5.69 5.80
CA ARG A 111 10.36 6.03 4.39
C ARG A 111 8.98 6.28 3.81
N VAL A 112 8.76 7.51 3.37
CA VAL A 112 7.55 7.91 2.64
C VAL A 112 7.92 7.99 1.16
N SER A 113 7.13 7.34 0.31
CA SER A 113 7.33 7.35 -1.14
C SER A 113 6.08 7.79 -1.85
N ALA A 114 6.26 8.59 -2.91
CA ALA A 114 5.21 9.04 -3.80
C ALA A 114 5.61 8.72 -5.24
N THR A 115 4.69 8.14 -6.00
CA THR A 115 4.88 7.78 -7.41
C THR A 115 4.03 8.66 -8.30
N SER A 116 4.61 9.16 -9.39
CA SER A 116 3.92 9.99 -10.40
C SER A 116 4.50 9.74 -11.78
N ARG A 117 3.79 10.18 -12.84
CA ARG A 117 4.33 10.28 -14.20
C ARG A 117 5.20 11.53 -14.40
N ASP A 118 5.16 12.47 -13.47
CA ASP A 118 6.02 13.66 -13.43
C ASP A 118 6.93 13.57 -12.20
N GLU A 119 8.24 13.65 -12.43
CA GLU A 119 9.25 13.62 -11.37
C GLU A 119 9.02 14.73 -10.33
N LYS A 120 8.65 15.93 -10.77
CA LYS A 120 8.39 17.06 -9.89
C LYS A 120 7.17 16.80 -9.01
N ALA A 121 6.09 16.26 -9.59
CA ALA A 121 4.90 15.89 -8.84
C ALA A 121 5.17 14.76 -7.83
N ALA A 122 6.02 13.79 -8.17
CA ALA A 122 6.45 12.75 -7.22
C ALA A 122 7.18 13.36 -6.02
N MET A 123 8.17 14.24 -6.26
CA MET A 123 8.93 14.90 -5.19
C MET A 123 8.04 15.77 -4.29
N GLN A 124 7.18 16.60 -4.91
CA GLN A 124 6.22 17.45 -4.18
C GLN A 124 5.22 16.60 -3.38
N GLY A 125 4.78 15.48 -3.95
CA GLY A 125 3.91 14.52 -3.28
C GLY A 125 4.53 13.94 -2.01
N ALA A 126 5.77 13.44 -2.11
CA ALA A 126 6.50 12.90 -0.97
C ALA A 126 6.70 13.97 0.12
N GLU A 127 7.06 15.20 -0.27
CA GLU A 127 7.20 16.33 0.65
C GLU A 127 5.90 16.70 1.36
N ALA A 128 4.81 16.81 0.59
CA ALA A 128 3.50 17.19 1.12
C ALA A 128 2.97 16.16 2.12
N VAL A 129 3.15 14.87 1.83
CA VAL A 129 2.83 13.79 2.77
C VAL A 129 3.69 13.90 4.03
N ALA A 130 4.99 14.10 3.91
CA ALA A 130 5.86 14.25 5.08
C ALA A 130 5.47 15.46 5.95
N LYS A 131 5.20 16.62 5.35
CA LYS A 131 4.73 17.82 6.03
C LYS A 131 3.38 17.61 6.72
N LYS A 132 2.44 16.92 6.05
CA LYS A 132 1.13 16.58 6.61
C LYS A 132 1.25 15.62 7.79
N LEU A 133 2.14 14.64 7.73
CA LEU A 133 2.40 13.74 8.85
C LEU A 133 2.99 14.49 10.03
N LEU A 134 4.00 15.34 9.78
CA LEU A 134 4.59 16.18 10.81
C LEU A 134 3.53 17.05 11.50
N SER A 135 2.73 17.78 10.73
CA SER A 135 1.68 18.64 11.29
C SER A 135 0.60 17.86 12.05
N THR A 136 0.24 16.66 11.60
CA THR A 136 -0.74 15.80 12.28
C THR A 136 -0.21 15.31 13.62
N VAL A 137 1.05 14.87 13.66
CA VAL A 137 1.71 14.46 14.90
C VAL A 137 1.88 15.65 15.84
N ASP A 138 2.32 16.80 15.33
CA ASP A 138 2.46 18.02 16.12
C ASP A 138 1.12 18.50 16.70
N ALA A 139 0.04 18.40 15.92
CA ALA A 139 -1.30 18.72 16.38
C ALA A 139 -1.75 17.76 17.50
N ALA A 140 -1.52 16.45 17.33
CA ALA A 140 -1.82 15.46 18.37
C ALA A 140 -1.01 15.75 19.65
N MET A 141 0.27 16.09 19.52
CA MET A 141 1.14 16.44 20.65
C MET A 141 0.79 17.80 21.27
N SER A 142 0.25 18.75 20.51
CA SER A 142 -0.16 20.06 21.02
C SER A 142 -1.22 19.95 22.11
N THR A 143 -2.11 18.96 22.02
CA THR A 143 -3.12 18.67 23.06
C THR A 143 -2.50 18.16 24.37
N GLN A 144 -1.27 17.64 24.31
CA GLN A 144 -0.50 17.15 25.45
C GLN A 144 0.39 18.23 26.06
N LYS A 145 0.55 19.38 25.42
CA LYS A 145 1.38 20.48 25.95
C LYS A 145 0.82 21.01 27.27
N PRO A 146 1.67 21.37 28.25
CA PRO A 146 1.24 21.98 29.50
C PRO A 146 0.40 23.25 29.31
N GLN A 147 0.70 24.05 28.28
CA GLN A 147 0.01 25.31 28.00
C GLN A 147 -1.47 25.10 27.67
N ALA A 148 -1.82 24.00 26.98
CA ALA A 148 -3.21 23.67 26.71
C ALA A 148 -3.97 23.34 28.01
N ALA A 149 -3.37 22.55 28.90
CA ALA A 149 -3.94 22.26 30.22
C ALA A 149 -4.09 23.54 31.07
N LEU A 150 -3.12 24.44 31.02
CA LEU A 150 -3.19 25.74 31.70
C LEU A 150 -4.31 26.63 31.15
N GLN A 151 -4.53 26.64 29.83
CA GLN A 151 -5.63 27.38 29.22
C GLN A 151 -6.99 26.83 29.67
N GLU A 152 -7.16 25.51 29.68
CA GLU A 152 -8.37 24.87 30.20
C GLU A 152 -8.59 25.17 31.69
N TYR A 153 -7.53 25.12 32.51
CA TYR A 153 -7.59 25.54 33.91
C TYR A 153 -8.05 27.00 34.07
N ARG A 154 -7.55 27.92 33.23
CA ARG A 154 -7.95 29.35 33.26
C ARG A 154 -9.41 29.55 32.86
N LYS A 155 -9.94 28.77 31.91
CA LYS A 155 -11.36 28.82 31.50
C LYS A 155 -12.31 28.43 32.63
N LEU A 156 -11.85 27.68 33.63
CA LEU A 156 -12.66 27.28 34.80
C LEU A 156 -12.74 28.37 35.88
N ALA A 157 -11.83 29.34 35.89
CA ALA A 157 -11.80 30.38 36.93
C ALA A 157 -13.11 31.18 37.05
N PRO A 158 -13.79 31.60 35.96
CA PRO A 158 -15.10 32.25 36.05
C PRO A 158 -16.20 31.34 36.63
N GLN A 159 -16.12 30.02 36.40
CA GLN A 159 -17.12 29.08 36.91
C GLN A 159 -17.00 28.91 38.43
N VAL A 160 -15.78 28.77 38.93
CA VAL A 160 -15.51 28.72 40.38
C VAL A 160 -15.92 30.02 41.05
N SER A 161 -15.61 31.17 40.44
CA SER A 161 -16.03 32.49 40.93
C SER A 161 -17.57 32.63 40.99
N LYS A 162 -18.29 32.18 39.95
CA LYS A 162 -19.76 32.17 39.92
C LYS A 162 -20.34 31.27 41.01
N ALA A 163 -19.81 30.06 41.18
CA ALA A 163 -20.25 29.14 42.23
C ALA A 163 -20.00 29.69 43.63
N TRP A 164 -18.86 30.37 43.83
CA TRP A 164 -18.56 31.04 45.10
C TRP A 164 -19.55 32.16 45.41
N ALA A 165 -19.91 32.98 44.41
CA ALA A 165 -20.93 34.00 44.56
C ALA A 165 -22.32 33.40 44.90
N GLN A 166 -22.67 32.25 44.32
CA GLN A 166 -23.91 31.53 44.65
C GLN A 166 -23.94 31.06 46.11
N VAL A 167 -22.82 30.50 46.61
CA VAL A 167 -22.68 30.14 48.02
C VAL A 167 -22.88 31.36 48.91
N SER A 168 -22.20 32.48 48.61
CA SER A 168 -22.31 33.72 49.39
C SER A 168 -23.75 34.26 49.47
N VAL A 169 -24.49 34.25 48.36
CA VAL A 169 -25.90 34.66 48.32
C VAL A 169 -26.79 33.71 49.14
N ALA A 170 -26.58 32.39 49.01
CA ALA A 170 -27.35 31.40 49.76
C ALA A 170 -27.08 31.47 51.27
N GLU A 171 -25.82 31.69 51.68
CA GLU A 171 -25.44 31.90 53.08
C GLU A 171 -26.09 33.16 53.66
N SER A 172 -26.08 34.28 52.93
CA SER A 172 -26.75 35.51 53.33
C SER A 172 -28.26 35.31 53.51
N THR A 173 -28.88 34.54 52.61
CA THR A 173 -30.33 34.28 52.63
C THR A 173 -30.72 33.38 53.80
N PHE A 174 -29.96 32.30 54.02
CA PHE A 174 -30.13 31.40 55.16
C PHE A 174 -29.92 32.13 56.49
N GLY A 175 -28.90 32.99 56.60
CA GLY A 175 -28.64 33.78 57.80
C GLY A 175 -29.76 34.77 58.15
N LYS A 176 -30.43 35.34 57.14
CA LYS A 176 -31.61 36.19 57.34
C LYS A 176 -32.87 35.40 57.71
N LYS A 177 -33.02 34.19 57.16
CA LYS A 177 -34.21 33.34 57.35
C LYS A 177 -33.82 31.86 57.42
N PRO A 178 -33.51 31.32 58.60
CA PRO A 178 -33.10 29.93 58.75
C PRO A 178 -34.33 29.00 58.67
N ASN A 179 -34.54 28.38 57.52
CA ASN A 179 -35.61 27.41 57.27
C ASN A 179 -35.10 26.26 56.37
N ALA A 180 -35.91 25.21 56.20
CA ALA A 180 -35.53 24.02 55.44
C ALA A 180 -35.21 24.31 53.97
N GLU A 181 -35.98 25.20 53.32
CA GLU A 181 -35.78 25.59 51.93
C GLU A 181 -34.44 26.30 51.71
N ASN A 182 -34.13 27.29 52.54
CA ASN A 182 -32.86 28.03 52.46
C ASN A 182 -31.67 27.14 52.86
N ALA A 183 -31.85 26.18 53.77
CA ALA A 183 -30.83 25.19 54.10
C ALA A 183 -30.51 24.29 52.89
N GLN A 184 -31.54 23.85 52.16
CA GLN A 184 -31.38 23.06 50.94
C GLN A 184 -30.71 23.86 49.81
N ALA A 185 -31.11 25.12 49.61
CA ALA A 185 -30.48 26.00 48.62
C ALA A 185 -28.98 26.22 48.92
N LEU A 186 -28.62 26.43 50.19
CA LEU A 186 -27.23 26.53 50.62
C LEU A 186 -26.45 25.24 50.36
N ALA A 187 -27.04 24.08 50.70
CA ALA A 187 -26.40 22.79 50.44
C ALA A 187 -26.14 22.56 48.94
N GLN A 188 -27.09 22.91 48.08
CA GLN A 188 -26.93 22.83 46.61
C GLN A 188 -25.83 23.77 46.11
N ALA A 189 -25.82 25.03 46.55
CA ALA A 189 -24.78 25.99 46.14
C ALA A 189 -23.37 25.50 46.54
N ARG A 190 -23.23 24.93 47.75
CA ARG A 190 -21.97 24.34 48.22
C ARG A 190 -21.55 23.13 47.38
N ALA A 191 -22.49 22.29 46.97
CA ALA A 191 -22.20 21.16 46.07
C ALA A 191 -21.68 21.64 44.71
N VAL A 192 -22.31 22.67 44.11
CA VAL A 192 -21.86 23.27 42.84
C VAL A 192 -20.46 23.87 42.96
N LEU A 193 -20.15 24.54 44.07
CA LEU A 193 -18.79 25.05 44.32
C LEU A 193 -17.78 23.91 44.46
N ALA A 194 -18.12 22.87 45.23
CA ALA A 194 -17.24 21.71 45.42
C ALA A 194 -16.95 20.98 44.10
N GLU A 195 -17.96 20.82 43.23
CA GLU A 195 -17.79 20.25 41.89
C GLU A 195 -16.88 21.13 41.02
N ALA A 196 -17.13 22.44 40.96
CA ALA A 196 -16.29 23.35 40.18
C ALA A 196 -14.83 23.35 40.66
N GLN A 197 -14.60 23.30 41.98
CA GLN A 197 -13.26 23.18 42.57
C GLN A 197 -12.61 21.84 42.25
N LEU A 198 -13.35 20.73 42.28
CA LEU A 198 -12.83 19.40 41.92
C LEU A 198 -12.36 19.38 40.46
N ILE A 199 -13.15 19.92 39.52
CA ILE A 199 -12.78 20.01 38.11
C ILE A 199 -11.54 20.90 37.93
N GLN A 200 -11.49 22.06 38.62
CA GLN A 200 -10.33 22.95 38.60
C GLN A 200 -9.07 22.25 39.12
N ASN A 201 -9.16 21.55 40.25
CA ASN A 201 -8.04 20.82 40.86
C ASN A 201 -7.55 19.71 39.93
N ALA A 202 -8.45 18.93 39.33
CA ALA A 202 -8.09 17.87 38.38
C ALA A 202 -7.34 18.42 37.14
N GLN A 203 -7.71 19.60 36.63
CA GLN A 203 -6.95 20.25 35.55
C GLN A 203 -5.61 20.80 36.03
N GLY A 204 -5.54 21.31 37.26
CA GLY A 204 -4.30 21.72 37.90
C GLY A 204 -3.32 20.56 38.08
N ASP A 205 -3.81 19.38 38.47
CA ASP A 205 -3.03 18.15 38.57
C ASP A 205 -2.52 17.70 37.21
N LYS A 206 -3.38 17.69 36.17
CA LYS A 206 -2.94 17.40 34.80
C LYS A 206 -1.84 18.35 34.32
N TYR A 207 -1.96 19.64 34.63
CA TYR A 207 -0.91 20.62 34.32
C TYR A 207 0.39 20.30 35.06
N ARG A 208 0.32 20.09 36.39
CA ARG A 208 1.49 19.74 37.20
C ARG A 208 2.17 18.47 36.71
N GLN A 209 1.40 17.42 36.42
CA GLN A 209 1.92 16.17 35.84
C GLN A 209 2.65 16.42 34.53
N ARG A 210 2.04 17.18 33.59
CA ARG A 210 2.68 17.49 32.30
C ARG A 210 3.92 18.38 32.39
N VAL A 211 4.02 19.19 33.45
CA VAL A 211 5.21 20.03 33.71
C VAL A 211 6.31 19.22 34.40
N ALA A 212 5.95 18.37 35.36
CA ALA A 212 6.89 17.56 36.13
C ALA A 212 7.43 16.37 35.33
N GLU A 213 6.57 15.78 34.51
CA GLU A 213 6.90 14.74 33.53
C GLU A 213 6.73 15.35 32.15
N PRO A 214 7.71 16.15 31.67
CA PRO A 214 7.74 16.47 30.25
C PRO A 214 7.88 15.13 29.54
N SER A 215 6.76 14.63 29.00
CA SER A 215 6.76 13.43 28.17
C SER A 215 7.92 13.60 27.19
N PRO A 216 8.82 12.61 27.01
CA PRO A 216 9.83 12.67 25.98
C PRO A 216 9.09 12.66 24.64
N VAL A 217 8.64 13.84 24.22
CA VAL A 217 7.76 14.00 23.07
C VAL A 217 8.60 13.56 21.90
N SER A 218 8.30 12.38 21.37
CA SER A 218 8.96 11.92 20.16
C SER A 218 8.49 12.82 19.03
N GLN A 219 9.40 13.64 18.51
CA GLN A 219 9.13 14.54 17.41
C GLN A 219 9.50 13.84 16.12
N LEU A 220 8.66 13.99 15.10
CA LEU A 220 9.06 13.60 13.76
C LEU A 220 9.99 14.68 13.19
N GLN A 221 11.10 14.26 12.62
CA GLN A 221 12.07 15.13 11.98
C GLN A 221 12.32 14.65 10.56
N VAL A 222 12.35 15.56 9.58
CA VAL A 222 12.85 15.23 8.24
C VAL A 222 14.36 15.06 8.32
N ILE A 223 14.83 13.84 8.07
CA ILE A 223 16.27 13.52 8.05
C ILE A 223 16.83 13.39 6.64
N ALA A 224 15.96 13.20 5.64
CA ALA A 224 16.32 13.27 4.24
C ALA A 224 15.23 13.97 3.44
N ALA A 225 15.62 15.05 2.75
CA ALA A 225 14.75 15.77 1.84
C ALA A 225 14.26 14.83 0.71
N PRO A 226 13.09 15.15 0.10
CA PRO A 226 12.58 14.37 -1.02
C PRO A 226 13.61 14.25 -2.14
N SER A 227 13.87 13.02 -2.59
CA SER A 227 14.75 12.75 -3.71
C SER A 227 14.15 11.68 -4.63
N SER A 228 14.39 11.82 -5.93
CA SER A 228 13.94 10.87 -6.95
C SER A 228 14.82 9.62 -6.91
N LEU A 229 14.19 8.44 -6.84
CA LEU A 229 14.86 7.14 -6.93
C LEU A 229 15.09 6.70 -8.39
N GLY A 230 14.74 7.57 -9.36
CA GLY A 230 14.80 7.29 -10.79
C GLY A 230 13.47 6.80 -11.38
N THR A 231 13.53 6.41 -12.65
CA THR A 231 12.36 6.01 -13.45
C THR A 231 12.34 4.50 -13.66
N ASN A 232 11.15 3.90 -13.63
CA ASN A 232 10.97 2.47 -13.93
C ASN A 232 10.93 2.13 -15.45
N SER A 233 11.30 3.08 -16.31
CA SER A 233 11.21 2.95 -17.78
C SER A 233 12.06 1.80 -18.32
N SER A 234 13.30 1.64 -17.84
CA SER A 234 14.19 0.55 -18.28
C SER A 234 13.62 -0.84 -17.96
N SER A 235 13.01 -1.01 -16.79
CA SER A 235 12.38 -2.29 -16.40
C SER A 235 11.16 -2.61 -17.26
N LYS A 236 10.37 -1.60 -17.66
CA LYS A 236 9.21 -1.77 -18.55
C LYS A 236 9.64 -2.16 -19.97
N VAL A 237 10.72 -1.57 -20.48
CA VAL A 237 11.28 -1.97 -21.79
C VAL A 237 11.76 -3.42 -21.76
N ALA A 238 12.51 -3.81 -20.72
CA ALA A 238 13.00 -5.17 -20.56
C ALA A 238 11.85 -6.19 -20.44
N PHE A 239 10.83 -5.88 -19.62
CA PHE A 239 9.65 -6.73 -19.47
C PHE A 239 8.84 -6.80 -20.78
N GLY A 240 8.61 -5.67 -21.45
CA GLY A 240 7.93 -5.62 -22.74
C GLY A 240 8.64 -6.46 -23.79
N ALA A 241 9.96 -6.37 -23.86
CA ALA A 241 10.77 -7.20 -24.77
C ALA A 241 10.64 -8.69 -24.45
N ALA A 242 10.71 -9.08 -23.18
CA ALA A 242 10.56 -10.49 -22.78
C ALA A 242 9.14 -11.03 -23.07
N ALA A 243 8.11 -10.27 -22.72
CA ALA A 243 6.71 -10.62 -23.00
C ALA A 243 6.43 -10.72 -24.50
N GLY A 244 6.91 -9.74 -25.27
CA GLY A 244 6.81 -9.74 -26.73
C GLY A 244 7.51 -10.92 -27.37
N ALA A 245 8.71 -11.28 -26.89
CA ALA A 245 9.43 -12.47 -27.34
C ALA A 245 8.65 -13.76 -27.08
N GLY A 246 8.06 -13.90 -25.88
CA GLY A 246 7.20 -15.04 -25.53
C GLY A 246 5.99 -15.17 -26.44
N VAL A 247 5.28 -14.07 -26.71
CA VAL A 247 4.13 -14.06 -27.65
C VAL A 247 4.59 -14.41 -29.06
N GLY A 248 5.70 -13.83 -29.52
CA GLY A 248 6.28 -14.13 -30.84
C GLY A 248 6.60 -15.62 -31.01
N LEU A 249 7.13 -16.25 -29.98
CA LEU A 249 7.41 -17.68 -29.96
C LEU A 249 6.13 -18.53 -30.06
N ILE A 250 5.09 -18.20 -29.29
CA ILE A 250 3.79 -18.90 -29.33
C ILE A 250 3.17 -18.80 -30.73
N VAL A 251 3.17 -17.61 -31.33
CA VAL A 251 2.64 -17.39 -32.69
C VAL A 251 3.42 -18.21 -33.71
N ALA A 252 4.74 -18.24 -33.61
CA ALA A 252 5.59 -18.98 -34.52
C ALA A 252 5.33 -20.50 -34.45
N PHE A 253 5.19 -21.05 -33.25
CA PHE A 253 4.79 -22.44 -33.04
C PHE A 253 3.43 -22.75 -33.69
N GLY A 254 2.44 -21.89 -33.50
CA GLY A 254 1.11 -22.05 -34.12
C GLY A 254 1.18 -22.05 -35.65
N VAL A 255 1.94 -21.13 -36.25
CA VAL A 255 2.13 -21.05 -37.71
C VAL A 255 2.81 -22.30 -38.25
N VAL A 256 3.83 -22.82 -37.56
CA VAL A 256 4.53 -24.05 -37.96
C VAL A 256 3.60 -25.26 -37.88
N ALA A 257 2.85 -25.41 -36.78
CA ALA A 257 1.89 -26.51 -36.62
C ALA A 257 0.82 -26.52 -37.71
N VAL A 258 0.25 -25.36 -38.06
CA VAL A 258 -0.76 -25.25 -39.13
C VAL A 258 -0.18 -25.59 -40.51
N ARG A 259 1.08 -25.21 -40.77
CA ARG A 259 1.77 -25.56 -42.04
C ARG A 259 2.01 -27.06 -42.17
N ASP A 260 2.45 -27.71 -41.10
CA ASP A 260 2.65 -29.17 -41.09
C ASP A 260 1.33 -29.92 -41.32
N LEU A 261 0.24 -29.47 -40.69
CA LEU A 261 -1.11 -30.06 -40.90
C LEU A 261 -1.60 -29.92 -42.36
N ARG A 262 -1.26 -28.83 -43.05
CA ARG A 262 -1.62 -28.62 -44.46
C ARG A 262 -0.80 -29.49 -45.42
N GLY A 263 0.48 -29.72 -45.12
CA GLY A 263 1.36 -30.57 -45.93
C GLY A 263 0.99 -32.05 -45.93
N VAL A 264 0.39 -32.54 -44.84
CA VAL A 264 -0.11 -33.92 -44.77
C VAL A 264 -1.37 -34.12 -45.62
N ARG A 265 -2.28 -33.13 -45.66
CA ARG A 265 -3.51 -33.22 -46.45
C ARG A 265 -3.26 -33.29 -47.96
N SER A 266 -2.28 -32.55 -48.49
CA SER A 266 -1.99 -32.58 -49.93
C SER A 266 -1.40 -33.92 -50.40
N ARG A 267 -0.63 -34.61 -49.56
CA ARG A 267 -0.06 -35.94 -49.90
C ARG A 267 -1.09 -37.06 -49.87
N ARG A 268 -2.14 -36.95 -49.04
CA ARG A 268 -3.20 -37.98 -48.95
C ARG A 268 -4.15 -37.94 -50.14
N SER A 269 -4.33 -36.78 -50.77
CA SER A 269 -5.17 -36.62 -51.96
C SER A 269 -4.53 -37.16 -53.25
N GLY A 270 -3.21 -37.38 -53.28
CA GLY A 270 -2.50 -37.88 -54.47
C GLY A 270 -2.23 -39.39 -54.48
N ARG A 271 -2.71 -40.16 -53.49
CA ARG A 271 -2.38 -41.59 -53.32
C ARG A 271 -3.58 -42.53 -53.50
N HIS A 272 -4.71 -42.05 -54.02
CA HIS A 272 -5.93 -42.85 -54.20
C HIS A 272 -6.27 -43.19 -55.66
N GLU A 273 -5.35 -42.97 -56.61
CA GLU A 273 -5.59 -43.14 -58.05
C GLU A 273 -4.72 -44.27 -58.66
N GLY A 274 -4.64 -45.43 -57.98
CA GLY A 274 -3.81 -46.56 -58.46
C GLY A 274 -4.26 -47.97 -58.07
N ASP A 275 -4.91 -48.18 -56.92
CA ASP A 275 -5.24 -49.53 -56.45
C ASP A 275 -6.76 -49.76 -56.42
N GLY A 276 -7.31 -50.22 -57.55
CA GLY A 276 -8.74 -50.47 -57.70
C GLY A 276 -9.15 -51.16 -59.01
N LEU A 277 -8.38 -52.14 -59.49
CA LEU A 277 -8.89 -53.12 -60.46
C LEU A 277 -8.48 -54.52 -59.99
N GLY A 278 -9.25 -55.06 -59.05
CA GLY A 278 -9.18 -56.45 -58.65
C GLY A 278 -10.57 -57.02 -58.42
N SER A 279 -10.86 -58.10 -59.15
CA SER A 279 -11.70 -59.22 -58.70
C SER A 279 -13.22 -59.11 -58.88
N THR A 280 -13.68 -59.39 -60.10
CA THR A 280 -14.95 -60.09 -60.33
C THR A 280 -14.83 -61.52 -59.81
N GLY A 281 -15.55 -61.83 -58.73
CA GLY A 281 -15.83 -63.21 -58.34
C GLY A 281 -16.97 -63.75 -59.20
N GLU A 282 -16.65 -64.70 -60.07
CA GLU A 282 -17.60 -65.51 -60.83
C GLU A 282 -17.36 -66.96 -60.42
N GLY A 283 -18.37 -67.58 -59.82
CA GLY A 283 -18.35 -69.00 -59.49
C GLY A 283 -18.91 -69.80 -60.66
N ASP A 284 -18.35 -70.99 -60.93
CA ASP A 284 -19.13 -72.13 -61.36
C ASP A 284 -18.40 -73.48 -61.19
N VAL A 285 -19.15 -74.39 -60.56
CA VAL A 285 -19.29 -75.86 -60.63
C VAL A 285 -18.48 -76.69 -61.65
N GLN A 286 -17.87 -77.82 -61.22
CA GLN A 286 -17.96 -79.19 -61.81
C GLN A 286 -17.10 -80.21 -61.00
N VAL A 287 -17.64 -81.20 -60.25
CA VAL A 287 -18.16 -82.56 -60.60
C VAL A 287 -17.08 -83.60 -60.98
N ASP A 288 -17.14 -84.74 -60.27
CA ASP A 288 -16.59 -86.11 -60.51
C ASP A 288 -15.06 -86.31 -60.62
N GLY A 289 -14.45 -87.40 -60.15
CA GLY A 289 -14.95 -88.68 -59.65
C GLY A 289 -13.96 -89.79 -60.05
N ARG A 290 -13.33 -90.45 -59.07
CA ARG A 290 -12.84 -91.85 -59.00
C ARG A 290 -11.73 -92.02 -57.97
#